data_AF-A0A1J6WHD2-F1
#
_entry.id   AF-A0A1J6WHD2-F1
#
_cell.length_a   1.000
_cell.length_b   1.000
_cell.length_c   1.000
_cell.angle_alpha   90.00
_cell.angle_beta   90.00
_cell.angle_gamma   90.00
#
_symmetry.space_group_name_H-M   'P 1'
#
loop_
_entity.id
_entity.type
_entity.pdbx_description
1 polymer ?
#
loop_
_entity_poly.entity_id
_entity_poly.type
_entity_poly.pdbx_seq_one_letter_code
_entity_poly.pdbx_strand_id
1 'polypeptide(L)'
;MLGIGMSTLLLAACGGEDEAKEEKKDTEEVQQKEDPKKDPATDEAASLQQMTQVVEDAGAIKEVEDIPAEEKTAITDAFNQYIDAFNEEDFDSYMSVISKTPVNFKYEDEKRYVKQIFDSVDSKRSVSDMKIINYAGKKADVYANIEATTKDPNSDKEVTRSGKQVTVFHKKDDGWKVAAIFFLASEEDKEKEE
;
A
#
# COMPACT_ATOMS: atom_id res chain seq x y z
N MET A 1 -37.27 51.73 29.44
CA MET A 1 -36.24 50.92 30.12
C MET A 1 -35.81 49.86 29.10
N LEU A 2 -34.85 50.10 28.20
CA LEU A 2 -33.40 50.24 28.37
C LEU A 2 -32.79 49.06 29.15
N GLY A 3 -32.00 48.23 28.45
CA GLY A 3 -31.22 47.14 29.03
C GLY A 3 -30.63 46.17 28.00
N ILE A 4 -29.82 46.69 27.05
CA ILE A 4 -28.94 45.90 26.18
C ILE A 4 -27.68 45.56 26.99
N GLY A 5 -27.35 44.27 27.10
CA GLY A 5 -26.11 43.78 27.72
C GLY A 5 -25.13 43.31 26.66
N MET A 6 -24.19 44.18 26.32
CA MET A 6 -23.08 43.95 25.39
C MET A 6 -21.81 43.73 26.22
N SER A 7 -21.14 42.60 26.03
CA SER A 7 -19.80 42.34 26.62
C SER A 7 -18.85 41.92 25.51
N THR A 8 -18.22 42.91 24.92
CA THR A 8 -17.00 42.79 24.10
C THR A 8 -15.78 42.73 25.01
N LEU A 9 -14.96 41.69 24.87
CA LEU A 9 -13.61 41.64 25.41
C LEU A 9 -12.63 42.06 24.29
N LEU A 10 -12.02 43.22 24.45
CA LEU A 10 -10.84 43.67 23.71
C LEU A 10 -9.61 43.43 24.61
N LEU A 11 -8.59 42.77 24.06
CA LEU A 11 -7.21 42.88 24.54
C LEU A 11 -6.31 43.21 23.35
N ALA A 12 -5.53 44.26 23.53
CA ALA A 12 -4.62 44.88 22.57
C ALA A 12 -3.15 44.55 22.90
N ALA A 13 -2.25 45.05 22.02
CA ALA A 13 -0.79 45.21 22.12
C ALA A 13 0.05 44.03 21.56
N CYS A 14 1.11 44.19 20.75
CA CYS A 14 1.97 45.30 20.29
C CYS A 14 2.27 45.08 18.77
N GLY A 15 2.59 46.04 17.89
CA GLY A 15 3.20 47.36 18.04
C GLY A 15 4.59 47.38 17.38
N GLY A 16 4.76 48.13 16.28
CA GLY A 16 6.06 48.45 15.67
C GLY A 16 6.01 48.85 14.17
N GLU A 17 5.76 50.13 13.89
CA GLU A 17 5.92 50.84 12.60
C GLU A 17 7.26 51.61 12.58
N ASP A 18 7.87 51.80 11.40
CA ASP A 18 8.85 52.88 11.14
C ASP A 18 8.91 53.25 9.63
N GLU A 19 9.15 54.53 9.34
CA GLU A 19 8.84 55.26 8.09
C GLU A 19 10.00 55.48 7.07
N ALA A 20 9.60 55.78 5.81
CA ALA A 20 10.17 56.70 4.78
C ALA A 20 11.57 56.50 4.13
N LYS A 21 11.65 56.37 2.77
CA LYS A 21 11.89 57.45 1.75
C LYS A 21 12.42 56.96 0.36
N GLU A 22 11.75 57.45 -0.70
CA GLU A 22 12.02 57.71 -2.15
C GLU A 22 13.19 57.15 -3.02
N GLU A 23 12.78 56.72 -4.25
CA GLU A 23 13.35 56.85 -5.62
C GLU A 23 14.74 56.21 -5.95
N LYS A 24 15.00 55.43 -7.03
CA LYS A 24 14.58 55.48 -8.46
C LYS A 24 15.13 54.24 -9.25
N LYS A 25 14.42 53.79 -10.31
CA LYS A 25 14.82 53.07 -11.59
C LYS A 25 16.01 52.07 -11.57
N ASP A 26 16.00 50.92 -12.23
CA ASP A 26 15.30 50.44 -13.43
C ASP A 26 15.41 48.89 -13.47
N THR A 27 14.31 48.23 -13.82
CA THR A 27 14.17 46.99 -14.63
C THR A 27 15.17 45.83 -14.45
N GLU A 28 14.74 44.73 -13.85
CA GLU A 28 14.62 43.42 -14.52
C GLU A 28 13.83 42.41 -13.67
N GLU A 29 13.03 41.63 -14.37
CA GLU A 29 11.90 40.82 -13.93
C GLU A 29 12.36 39.46 -13.35
N VAL A 30 12.22 39.24 -12.04
CA VAL A 30 12.17 37.88 -11.46
C VAL A 30 11.28 37.89 -10.20
N GLN A 31 10.02 37.51 -10.37
CA GLN A 31 9.22 36.94 -9.28
C GLN A 31 8.02 36.16 -9.85
N GLN A 32 8.05 34.85 -9.67
CA GLN A 32 6.95 34.14 -9.01
C GLN A 32 7.47 32.78 -8.51
N LYS A 33 7.64 32.71 -7.19
CA LYS A 33 7.42 31.48 -6.45
C LYS A 33 5.91 31.26 -6.33
N GLU A 34 5.57 30.01 -6.06
CA GLU A 34 4.32 29.48 -5.47
C GLU A 34 3.33 28.81 -6.44
N ASP A 35 3.48 27.48 -6.49
CA ASP A 35 2.48 26.42 -6.44
C ASP A 35 1.20 26.49 -7.32
N PRO A 36 1.04 25.53 -8.25
CA PRO A 36 -0.24 24.91 -8.51
C PRO A 36 -0.31 23.60 -7.72
N LYS A 37 -1.29 23.55 -6.80
CA LYS A 37 -1.78 22.37 -6.08
C LYS A 37 -1.59 21.09 -6.89
N LYS A 38 -0.70 20.21 -6.43
CA LYS A 38 -0.65 18.82 -6.86
C LYS A 38 -1.80 18.11 -6.13
N ASP A 39 -2.91 17.90 -6.83
CA ASP A 39 -4.04 17.16 -6.28
C ASP A 39 -3.60 15.71 -5.97
N PRO A 40 -3.61 15.26 -4.70
CA PRO A 40 -3.12 13.93 -4.32
C PRO A 40 -3.87 12.78 -5.03
N ALA A 41 -5.11 13.04 -5.47
CA ALA A 41 -5.91 12.09 -6.25
C ALA A 41 -5.34 11.77 -7.65
N THR A 42 -4.55 12.69 -8.24
CA THR A 42 -3.96 12.48 -9.58
C THR A 42 -2.68 11.66 -9.57
N ASP A 43 -1.97 11.62 -8.44
CA ASP A 43 -0.77 10.78 -8.25
C ASP A 43 -1.16 9.33 -7.91
N GLU A 44 -2.21 9.14 -7.10
CA GLU A 44 -2.73 7.79 -6.77
C GLU A 44 -3.34 7.09 -7.99
N ALA A 45 -4.09 7.79 -8.83
CA ALA A 45 -4.66 7.19 -10.05
C ALA A 45 -3.58 6.78 -11.05
N ALA A 46 -2.52 7.59 -11.21
CA ALA A 46 -1.38 7.26 -12.06
C ALA A 46 -0.55 6.10 -11.49
N SER A 47 -0.36 6.06 -10.17
CA SER A 47 0.29 4.93 -9.49
C SER A 47 -0.53 3.65 -9.64
N LEU A 48 -1.85 3.70 -9.45
CA LEU A 48 -2.74 2.55 -9.64
C LEU A 48 -2.73 2.04 -11.08
N GLN A 49 -2.77 2.93 -12.09
CA GLN A 49 -2.68 2.51 -13.49
C GLN A 49 -1.34 1.86 -13.84
N GLN A 50 -0.23 2.44 -13.38
CA GLN A 50 1.09 1.86 -13.58
C GLN A 50 1.22 0.50 -12.89
N MET A 51 0.60 0.33 -11.72
CA MET A 51 0.61 -0.93 -10.99
C MET A 51 -0.31 -1.99 -11.60
N THR A 52 -1.47 -1.59 -12.14
CA THR A 52 -2.35 -2.47 -12.91
C THR A 52 -1.59 -3.05 -14.10
N GLN A 53 -0.90 -2.22 -14.88
CA GLN A 53 -0.10 -2.68 -16.01
C GLN A 53 0.96 -3.71 -15.59
N VAL A 54 1.69 -3.45 -14.50
CA VAL A 54 2.71 -4.39 -13.98
C VAL A 54 2.10 -5.75 -13.61
N VAL A 55 0.92 -5.77 -12.97
CA VAL A 55 0.26 -7.02 -12.57
C VAL A 55 -0.42 -7.72 -13.76
N GLU A 56 -0.99 -6.97 -14.70
CA GLU A 56 -1.59 -7.48 -15.94
C GLU A 56 -0.56 -8.24 -16.78
N ASP A 57 0.60 -7.62 -16.97
CA ASP A 57 1.69 -8.15 -17.78
C ASP A 57 2.43 -9.29 -17.05
N ALA A 58 2.53 -9.24 -15.73
CA ALA A 58 3.24 -10.23 -14.92
C ALA A 58 2.76 -11.66 -15.15
N GLY A 59 1.48 -11.86 -15.46
CA GLY A 59 0.93 -13.18 -15.81
C GLY A 59 1.53 -13.79 -17.08
N ALA A 60 1.99 -12.97 -18.03
CA ALA A 60 2.65 -13.43 -19.25
C ALA A 60 4.19 -13.56 -19.11
N ILE A 61 4.79 -12.94 -18.09
CA ILE A 61 6.24 -13.00 -17.84
C ILE A 61 6.65 -14.42 -17.44
N LYS A 62 7.70 -14.96 -18.06
CA LYS A 62 8.23 -16.28 -17.68
C LYS A 62 8.97 -16.22 -16.35
N GLU A 63 9.05 -17.35 -15.66
CA GLU A 63 9.94 -17.47 -14.49
C GLU A 63 11.40 -17.19 -14.91
N VAL A 64 12.14 -16.48 -14.08
CA VAL A 64 13.57 -16.23 -14.35
C VAL A 64 14.40 -17.48 -14.05
N GLU A 65 15.31 -17.84 -14.95
CA GLU A 65 16.05 -19.11 -14.88
C GLU A 65 17.32 -19.02 -14.00
N ASP A 66 17.97 -17.86 -13.93
CA ASP A 66 19.28 -17.67 -13.31
C ASP A 66 19.24 -17.24 -11.83
N ILE A 67 18.36 -17.86 -11.03
CA ILE A 67 18.34 -17.64 -9.57
C ILE A 67 19.25 -18.67 -8.89
N PRO A 68 20.19 -18.25 -8.01
CA PRO A 68 20.91 -19.20 -7.16
C PRO A 68 19.93 -20.10 -6.40
N ALA A 69 20.18 -21.42 -6.38
CA ALA A 69 19.23 -22.40 -5.84
C ALA A 69 18.78 -22.07 -4.40
N GLU A 70 19.73 -21.66 -3.54
CA GLU A 70 19.45 -21.26 -2.15
C GLU A 70 18.50 -20.05 -2.07
N GLU A 71 18.66 -19.09 -2.99
CA GLU A 71 17.81 -17.89 -3.03
C GLU A 71 16.43 -18.21 -3.57
N LYS A 72 16.33 -19.08 -4.60
CA LYS A 72 15.05 -19.56 -5.12
C LYS A 72 14.23 -20.25 -4.03
N THR A 73 14.86 -21.14 -3.27
CA THR A 73 14.24 -21.79 -2.11
C THR A 73 13.83 -20.76 -1.06
N ALA A 74 14.72 -19.87 -0.63
CA ALA A 74 14.42 -18.90 0.41
C ALA A 74 13.29 -17.90 0.03
N ILE A 75 13.21 -17.49 -1.24
CA ILE A 75 12.11 -16.64 -1.73
C ILE A 75 10.79 -17.42 -1.75
N THR A 76 10.82 -18.67 -2.22
CA THR A 76 9.65 -19.55 -2.27
C THR A 76 9.12 -19.82 -0.86
N ASP A 77 10.00 -20.13 0.09
CA ASP A 77 9.65 -20.39 1.48
C ASP A 77 9.06 -19.15 2.16
N ALA A 78 9.62 -17.96 1.91
CA ALA A 78 9.08 -16.70 2.42
C ALA A 78 7.69 -16.39 1.85
N PHE A 79 7.46 -16.69 0.57
CA PHE A 79 6.15 -16.55 -0.05
C PHE A 79 5.13 -17.55 0.50
N ASN A 80 5.51 -18.82 0.67
CA ASN A 80 4.65 -19.83 1.27
C ASN A 80 4.30 -19.46 2.71
N GLN A 81 5.29 -19.08 3.53
CA GLN A 81 5.05 -18.62 4.90
C GLN A 81 4.09 -17.42 4.95
N TYR A 82 4.21 -16.47 4.02
CA TYR A 82 3.29 -15.33 3.92
C TYR A 82 1.83 -15.76 3.69
N ILE A 83 1.60 -16.81 2.88
CA ILE A 83 0.27 -17.33 2.58
C ILE A 83 -0.24 -18.25 3.69
N ASP A 84 0.59 -19.19 4.13
CA ASP A 84 0.24 -20.20 5.13
C ASP A 84 -0.04 -19.54 6.48
N ALA A 85 0.78 -18.59 6.92
CA ALA A 85 0.54 -17.88 8.16
C ALA A 85 -0.77 -17.06 8.12
N PHE A 86 -1.16 -16.54 6.95
CA PHE A 86 -2.47 -15.91 6.81
C PHE A 86 -3.59 -16.93 6.96
N ASN A 87 -3.48 -18.06 6.27
CA ASN A 87 -4.47 -19.12 6.28
C ASN A 87 -4.60 -19.82 7.63
N GLU A 88 -3.53 -19.91 8.40
CA GLU A 88 -3.51 -20.50 9.74
C GLU A 88 -3.86 -19.48 10.84
N GLU A 89 -4.12 -18.22 10.46
CA GLU A 89 -4.33 -17.09 11.38
C GLU A 89 -3.15 -16.88 12.36
N ASP A 90 -1.94 -17.32 11.96
CA ASP A 90 -0.70 -17.13 12.72
C ASP A 90 -0.18 -15.70 12.51
N PHE A 91 -0.70 -14.79 13.32
CA PHE A 91 -0.36 -13.38 13.29
C PHE A 91 1.15 -13.11 13.45
N ASP A 92 1.83 -13.81 14.36
CA ASP A 92 3.23 -13.56 14.63
C ASP A 92 4.11 -14.04 13.46
N SER A 93 3.81 -15.23 12.92
CA SER A 93 4.49 -15.74 11.71
C SER A 93 4.25 -14.84 10.51
N TYR A 94 3.00 -14.38 10.29
CA TYR A 94 2.67 -13.47 9.20
C TYR A 94 3.45 -12.16 9.33
N MET A 95 3.40 -11.50 10.50
CA MET A 95 4.11 -10.23 10.70
C MET A 95 5.64 -10.36 10.73
N SER A 96 6.17 -11.59 10.88
CA SER A 96 7.61 -11.88 10.79
C SER A 96 8.14 -11.77 9.36
N VAL A 97 7.31 -12.07 8.35
CA VAL A 97 7.69 -11.98 6.93
C VAL A 97 7.36 -10.61 6.32
N ILE A 98 6.60 -9.76 7.02
CA ILE A 98 6.34 -8.38 6.57
C ILE A 98 7.54 -7.46 6.88
N SER A 99 7.99 -6.71 5.87
CA SER A 99 9.03 -5.69 6.03
C SER A 99 8.60 -4.61 7.01
N LYS A 100 9.48 -4.21 7.94
CA LYS A 100 9.25 -3.05 8.83
C LYS A 100 9.29 -1.72 8.08
N THR A 101 9.78 -1.71 6.85
CA THR A 101 9.79 -0.56 5.93
C THR A 101 9.19 -1.00 4.59
N PRO A 102 7.87 -1.19 4.50
CA PRO A 102 7.22 -1.50 3.23
C PRO A 102 7.23 -0.28 2.29
N VAL A 103 7.00 -0.54 1.01
CA VAL A 103 7.08 0.46 -0.07
C VAL A 103 5.71 1.07 -0.36
N ASN A 104 4.65 0.26 -0.44
CA ASN A 104 3.31 0.72 -0.84
C ASN A 104 2.21 0.51 0.22
N PHE A 105 2.59 0.13 1.43
CA PHE A 105 1.69 0.08 2.59
C PHE A 105 2.45 0.47 3.87
N LYS A 106 1.72 0.68 4.97
CA LYS A 106 2.29 1.00 6.27
C LYS A 106 2.27 -0.23 7.17
N TYR A 107 3.39 -0.54 7.80
CA TYR A 107 3.54 -1.72 8.67
C TYR A 107 2.48 -1.79 9.79
N GLU A 108 2.21 -0.67 10.47
CA GLU A 108 1.21 -0.63 11.56
C GLU A 108 -0.24 -0.75 11.07
N ASP A 109 -0.51 -0.32 9.82
CA ASP A 109 -1.83 -0.47 9.23
C ASP A 109 -2.07 -1.92 8.79
N GLU A 110 -1.06 -2.57 8.21
CA GLU A 110 -1.08 -4.00 7.89
C GLU A 110 -1.31 -4.86 9.14
N LYS A 111 -0.54 -4.57 10.21
CA LYS A 111 -0.71 -5.20 11.52
C LYS A 111 -2.14 -5.10 12.04
N ARG A 112 -2.74 -3.91 11.96
CA ARG A 112 -4.13 -3.71 12.41
C ARG A 112 -5.12 -4.44 11.51
N TYR A 113 -4.92 -4.35 10.20
CA TYR A 113 -5.78 -4.95 9.19
C TYR A 113 -5.85 -6.47 9.33
N VAL A 114 -4.70 -7.14 9.37
CA VAL A 114 -4.62 -8.61 9.47
C VAL A 114 -5.24 -9.10 10.78
N LYS A 115 -4.94 -8.43 11.89
CA LYS A 115 -5.57 -8.77 13.18
C LYS A 115 -7.09 -8.65 13.12
N GLN A 116 -7.60 -7.57 12.51
CA GLN A 116 -9.04 -7.39 12.35
C GLN A 116 -9.66 -8.48 11.48
N ILE A 117 -9.00 -8.90 10.39
CA ILE A 117 -9.50 -9.99 9.54
C ILE A 117 -9.61 -11.27 10.34
N PHE A 118 -8.54 -11.70 11.03
CA PHE A 118 -8.54 -12.93 11.84
C PHE A 118 -9.60 -12.89 12.96
N ASP A 119 -9.84 -11.72 13.56
CA ASP A 119 -10.85 -11.57 14.61
C ASP A 119 -12.31 -11.59 14.07
N SER A 120 -12.52 -11.36 12.77
CA SER A 120 -13.86 -11.04 12.23
C SER A 120 -14.43 -12.03 11.22
N VAL A 121 -13.59 -12.72 10.46
CA VAL A 121 -14.02 -13.62 9.37
C VAL A 121 -13.08 -14.80 9.23
N ASP A 122 -13.59 -15.94 8.76
CA ASP A 122 -12.74 -17.05 8.33
C ASP A 122 -12.35 -16.81 6.88
N SER A 123 -11.09 -16.41 6.65
CA SER A 123 -10.57 -16.08 5.32
C SER A 123 -9.39 -16.97 4.98
N LYS A 124 -9.47 -17.64 3.83
CA LYS A 124 -8.40 -18.49 3.29
C LYS A 124 -8.03 -18.04 1.88
N ARG A 125 -6.74 -18.17 1.56
CA ARG A 125 -6.14 -17.86 0.27
C ARG A 125 -5.61 -19.15 -0.35
N SER A 126 -6.01 -19.43 -1.58
CA SER A 126 -5.36 -20.44 -2.42
C SER A 126 -4.49 -19.75 -3.47
N VAL A 127 -3.40 -20.43 -3.86
CA VAL A 127 -2.37 -19.90 -4.76
C VAL A 127 -2.26 -20.84 -5.96
N SER A 128 -2.21 -20.26 -7.17
CA SER A 128 -1.84 -20.99 -8.38
C SER A 128 -0.90 -20.17 -9.26
N ASP A 129 -0.24 -20.83 -10.21
CA ASP A 129 0.71 -20.22 -11.15
C ASP A 129 1.79 -19.36 -10.49
N MET A 130 2.27 -19.78 -9.32
CA MET A 130 3.34 -19.07 -8.62
C MET A 130 4.64 -19.16 -9.41
N LYS A 131 5.28 -18.01 -9.64
CA LYS A 131 6.56 -17.89 -10.35
C LYS A 131 7.35 -16.68 -9.86
N ILE A 132 8.67 -16.83 -9.77
CA ILE A 132 9.57 -15.71 -9.54
C ILE A 132 9.84 -15.05 -10.90
N ILE A 133 9.29 -13.85 -11.11
CA ILE A 133 9.34 -13.14 -12.40
C ILE A 133 10.48 -12.13 -12.49
N ASN A 134 11.14 -11.84 -11.36
CA ASN A 134 12.29 -10.96 -11.30
C ASN A 134 13.18 -11.33 -10.10
N TYR A 135 14.50 -11.26 -10.29
CA TYR A 135 15.49 -11.43 -9.23
C TYR A 135 16.69 -10.51 -9.46
N ALA A 136 17.04 -9.72 -8.45
CA ALA A 136 18.13 -8.75 -8.48
C ALA A 136 18.94 -8.75 -7.18
N GLY A 137 19.35 -9.94 -6.72
CA GLY A 137 20.24 -10.15 -5.56
C GLY A 137 19.59 -9.88 -4.20
N LYS A 138 19.12 -8.66 -3.96
CA LYS A 138 18.42 -8.25 -2.72
C LYS A 138 16.94 -7.91 -2.93
N LYS A 139 16.44 -8.09 -4.15
CA LYS A 139 15.04 -7.89 -4.51
C LYS A 139 14.58 -9.09 -5.35
N ALA A 140 13.35 -9.53 -5.11
CA ALA A 140 12.66 -10.52 -5.94
C ALA A 140 11.20 -10.14 -6.09
N ASP A 141 10.61 -10.38 -7.25
CA ASP A 141 9.19 -10.18 -7.49
C ASP A 141 8.55 -11.54 -7.80
N VAL A 142 7.55 -11.91 -7.01
CA VAL A 142 6.83 -13.19 -7.12
C VAL A 142 5.43 -12.91 -7.64
N TYR A 143 5.10 -13.48 -8.79
CA TYR A 143 3.74 -13.49 -9.30
C TYR A 143 3.00 -14.73 -8.82
N ALA A 144 1.70 -14.59 -8.55
CA ALA A 144 0.76 -15.71 -8.43
C ALA A 144 -0.66 -15.26 -8.79
N ASN A 145 -1.52 -16.22 -9.14
CA ASN A 145 -2.96 -16.03 -9.02
C ASN A 145 -3.38 -16.34 -7.59
N ILE A 146 -4.19 -15.48 -6.99
CA ILE A 146 -4.72 -15.63 -5.64
C ILE A 146 -6.23 -15.73 -5.73
N GLU A 147 -6.80 -16.73 -5.07
CA GLU A 147 -8.23 -16.82 -4.79
C GLU A 147 -8.42 -16.74 -3.27
N ALA A 148 -9.19 -15.76 -2.82
CA ALA A 148 -9.48 -15.51 -1.42
C ALA A 148 -10.96 -15.80 -1.14
N THR A 149 -11.21 -16.85 -0.36
CA THR A 149 -12.52 -17.23 0.11
C THR A 149 -12.72 -16.73 1.53
N THR A 150 -13.79 -16.00 1.76
CA THR A 150 -14.13 -15.43 3.07
C THR A 150 -15.53 -15.87 3.48
N LYS A 151 -15.63 -16.49 4.65
CA LYS A 151 -16.88 -16.95 5.26
C LYS A 151 -17.26 -16.08 6.45
N ASP A 152 -18.53 -15.70 6.51
CA ASP A 152 -19.11 -15.02 7.67
C ASP A 152 -19.23 -16.03 8.84
N PRO A 153 -18.67 -15.77 10.02
CA PRO A 153 -18.76 -16.70 11.14
C PRO A 153 -20.18 -16.81 11.73
N ASN A 154 -21.07 -15.87 11.42
CA ASN A 154 -22.43 -15.80 11.95
C ASN A 154 -23.50 -16.27 10.94
N SER A 155 -23.11 -16.65 9.73
CA SER A 155 -24.04 -17.14 8.70
C SER A 155 -23.38 -18.16 7.78
N ASP A 156 -24.17 -18.79 6.90
CA ASP A 156 -23.64 -19.71 5.88
C ASP A 156 -23.16 -18.97 4.62
N LYS A 157 -23.03 -17.64 4.67
CA LYS A 157 -22.60 -16.83 3.52
C LYS A 157 -21.09 -16.93 3.33
N GLU A 158 -20.70 -17.11 2.07
CA GLU A 158 -19.32 -17.20 1.63
C GLU A 158 -19.13 -16.34 0.39
N VAL A 159 -18.01 -15.64 0.31
CA VAL A 159 -17.63 -14.81 -0.84
C VAL A 159 -16.22 -15.18 -1.25
N THR A 160 -16.06 -15.53 -2.53
CA THR A 160 -14.76 -15.76 -3.15
C THR A 160 -14.40 -14.58 -4.04
N ARG A 161 -13.14 -14.14 -3.96
CA ARG A 161 -12.57 -13.13 -4.84
C ARG A 161 -11.25 -13.64 -5.38
N SER A 162 -11.07 -13.56 -6.68
CA SER A 162 -9.87 -13.99 -7.36
C SER A 162 -9.12 -12.82 -7.96
N GLY A 163 -7.86 -13.03 -8.31
CA GLY A 163 -7.06 -12.01 -8.96
C GLY A 163 -5.61 -12.39 -9.13
N LYS A 164 -4.87 -11.50 -9.77
CA LYS A 164 -3.43 -11.61 -9.97
C LYS A 164 -2.72 -10.82 -8.90
N GLN A 165 -1.65 -11.36 -8.35
CA GLN A 165 -0.81 -10.68 -7.36
C GLN A 165 0.65 -10.68 -7.77
N VAL A 166 1.33 -9.55 -7.59
CA VAL A 166 2.78 -9.46 -7.52
C VAL A 166 3.18 -9.09 -6.10
N THR A 167 3.97 -9.96 -5.48
CA THR A 167 4.54 -9.78 -4.14
C THR A 167 6.01 -9.46 -4.28
N VAL A 168 6.41 -8.25 -3.87
CA VAL A 168 7.80 -7.80 -3.93
C VAL A 168 8.48 -8.12 -2.61
N PHE A 169 9.58 -8.84 -2.67
CA PHE A 169 10.42 -9.16 -1.53
C PHE A 169 11.71 -8.34 -1.55
N HIS A 170 12.13 -7.87 -0.37
CA HIS A 170 13.48 -7.36 -0.14
C HIS A 170 14.23 -8.27 0.83
N LYS A 171 15.47 -8.62 0.51
CA LYS A 171 16.34 -9.38 1.40
C LYS A 171 16.82 -8.48 2.54
N LYS A 172 16.61 -8.94 3.76
CA LYS A 172 17.10 -8.35 5.02
C LYS A 172 18.06 -9.35 5.69
N ASP A 173 18.70 -8.92 6.77
CA ASP A 173 19.64 -9.76 7.52
C ASP A 173 18.96 -11.01 8.09
N ASP A 174 17.66 -10.92 8.37
CA ASP A 174 16.81 -11.99 8.90
C ASP A 174 15.91 -12.66 7.82
N GLY A 175 16.29 -12.56 6.55
CA GLY A 175 15.64 -13.24 5.43
C GLY A 175 14.85 -12.34 4.48
N TRP A 176 14.09 -12.96 3.58
CA TRP A 176 13.26 -12.26 2.58
C TRP A 176 11.98 -11.73 3.22
N LYS A 177 11.70 -10.44 3.04
CA LYS A 177 10.52 -9.77 3.61
C LYS A 177 9.63 -9.16 2.55
N VAL A 178 8.32 -9.31 2.69
CA VAL A 178 7.31 -8.67 1.85
C VAL A 178 7.44 -7.15 2.01
N ALA A 179 7.86 -6.50 0.94
CA ALA A 179 8.09 -5.07 0.86
C ALA A 179 6.98 -4.35 0.09
N ALA A 180 6.32 -5.01 -0.85
CA ALA A 180 5.15 -4.47 -1.53
C ALA A 180 4.20 -5.59 -1.98
N ILE A 181 2.91 -5.27 -2.07
CA ILE A 181 1.89 -6.17 -2.59
C ILE A 181 1.07 -5.40 -3.62
N PHE A 182 0.93 -5.95 -4.81
CA PHE A 182 0.08 -5.40 -5.86
C PHE A 182 -0.91 -6.46 -6.30
N PHE A 183 -2.20 -6.20 -6.11
CA PHE A 183 -3.27 -7.13 -6.42
C PHE A 183 -4.23 -6.48 -7.42
N LEU A 184 -4.58 -7.25 -8.45
CA LEU A 184 -5.58 -6.89 -9.44
C LEU A 184 -6.69 -7.95 -9.42
N ALA A 185 -7.87 -7.55 -8.94
CA ALA A 185 -9.03 -8.44 -8.89
C ALA A 185 -9.45 -8.87 -10.31
N SER A 186 -9.90 -10.12 -10.45
CA SER A 186 -10.55 -10.56 -11.68
C SER A 186 -11.89 -9.85 -11.88
N GLU A 187 -12.26 -9.59 -13.14
CA GLU A 187 -13.55 -8.99 -13.46
C GLU A 187 -14.73 -9.96 -13.24
N GLU A 188 -14.47 -11.26 -13.14
CA GLU A 188 -15.47 -12.34 -12.98
C GLU A 188 -16.09 -12.42 -11.57
N ASP A 189 -15.54 -11.71 -10.58
CA ASP A 189 -16.04 -11.71 -9.19
C ASP A 189 -17.13 -10.67 -8.92
N LYS A 190 -17.56 -9.93 -9.94
CA LYS A 190 -18.73 -9.05 -9.88
C LYS A 190 -19.98 -9.89 -10.12
N GLU A 191 -20.62 -10.29 -9.03
CA GLU A 191 -21.96 -10.91 -8.96
C GLU A 191 -22.03 -12.40 -9.33
N LYS A 192 -21.94 -13.26 -8.31
CA LYS A 192 -22.85 -14.41 -8.19
C LYS A 192 -23.88 -14.12 -7.10
N GLU A 193 -24.71 -13.12 -7.35
CA GLU A 193 -26.02 -13.01 -6.71
C GLU A 193 -27.03 -13.64 -7.67
N GLU A 194 -27.23 -14.96 -7.58
CA GLU A 194 -28.42 -15.66 -8.10
C GLU A 194 -29.13 -16.41 -6.96
#